data_AF-T1DNN4-F1
#
_entry.id   AF-T1DNN4-F1
#
_cell.length_a   1.000
_cell.length_b   1.000
_cell.length_c   1.000
_cell.angle_alpha   90.00
_cell.angle_beta   90.00
_cell.angle_gamma   90.00
#
_symmetry.space_group_name_H-M   'P 1'
#
loop_
_entity.id
_entity.type
_entity.pdbx_description
1 polymer ?
#
loop_
_entity_poly.entity_id
_entity_poly.type
_entity_poly.pdbx_seq_one_letter_code
_entity_poly.pdbx_strand_id
1 'polypeptide(L)'
;MSLNEHSMQALSWRKLYLSRAKLKASSRTSALLSGFAMVAMVEVQLDAEHDYPPGLLIAFSACTTVLVAVHLFALMISTCILPNIEAVSNVHNLNSVKESPHERMHRHIELAWAFSTVIGTLLFLAEVVLLCWVKFHPLKKKTGPDMQASNGTITAGEAAAITSTTIMVPFGVVFIIFAVHFYRSLVTHKTDRQFQELNELAEFARLQDQLDHRGDSLPSPGGHYA
;
A
#
# COMPACT_ATOMS: atom_id res chain seq x y z
N MET A 1 35.51 20.92 4.09
CA MET A 1 34.26 20.68 3.36
C MET A 1 34.17 19.27 2.74
N SER A 2 35.29 18.60 2.39
CA SER A 2 35.26 17.27 1.73
C SER A 2 34.79 16.07 2.59
N LEU A 3 34.98 16.09 3.92
CA LEU A 3 34.51 15.02 4.81
C LEU A 3 32.97 14.84 4.76
N ASN A 4 32.23 15.94 4.58
CA ASN A 4 30.77 15.90 4.52
C ASN A 4 30.29 15.26 3.21
N GLU A 5 30.97 15.51 2.09
CA GLU A 5 30.64 14.94 0.78
C GLU A 5 30.87 13.43 0.74
N HIS A 6 32.01 12.94 1.25
CA HIS A 6 32.27 11.50 1.37
C HIS A 6 31.24 10.80 2.27
N SER A 7 30.81 11.44 3.37
CA SER A 7 29.76 10.89 4.24
C SER A 7 28.39 10.80 3.54
N MET A 8 28.05 11.83 2.76
CA MET A 8 26.78 11.90 2.03
C MET A 8 26.72 10.89 0.89
N GLN A 9 27.83 10.67 0.18
CA GLN A 9 27.94 9.61 -0.84
C GLN A 9 27.85 8.20 -0.24
N ALA A 10 28.50 7.96 0.90
CA ALA A 10 28.40 6.67 1.58
C ALA A 10 26.96 6.37 2.04
N LEU A 11 26.22 7.39 2.51
CA LEU A 11 24.82 7.25 2.90
C LEU A 11 23.89 6.99 1.71
N SER A 12 24.08 7.68 0.58
CA SER A 12 23.27 7.45 -0.63
C SER A 12 23.47 6.04 -1.18
N TRP A 13 24.72 5.54 -1.20
CA TRP A 13 25.03 4.17 -1.60
C TRP A 13 24.36 3.13 -0.70
N ARG A 14 24.42 3.32 0.62
CA ARG A 14 23.73 2.44 1.58
C ARG A 14 22.22 2.43 1.39
N LYS A 15 21.61 3.61 1.19
CA LYS A 15 20.17 3.72 0.91
C LYS A 15 19.79 2.97 -0.37
N LEU A 16 20.59 3.11 -1.43
CA LEU A 16 20.37 2.44 -2.71
C LEU A 16 20.42 0.91 -2.58
N TYR A 17 21.46 0.37 -1.94
CA TYR A 17 21.59 -1.06 -1.69
C TYR A 17 20.43 -1.61 -0.86
N LEU A 18 20.02 -0.86 0.15
CA LEU A 18 18.90 -1.23 1.02
C LEU A 18 17.57 -1.23 0.25
N SER A 19 17.30 -0.23 -0.60
CA SER A 19 16.11 -0.21 -1.46
C SER A 19 16.11 -1.36 -2.46
N ARG A 20 17.26 -1.68 -3.09
CA ARG A 20 17.41 -2.86 -3.96
C ARG A 20 17.08 -4.16 -3.23
N ALA A 21 17.60 -4.33 -2.01
CA ALA A 21 17.34 -5.51 -1.19
C ALA A 21 15.86 -5.60 -0.77
N LYS A 22 15.26 -4.48 -0.33
CA LYS A 22 13.84 -4.38 0.03
C LYS A 22 12.92 -4.80 -1.10
N LEU A 23 13.17 -4.33 -2.34
CA LEU A 23 12.33 -4.68 -3.50
C LEU A 23 12.42 -6.17 -3.84
N LYS A 24 13.62 -6.76 -3.84
CA LYS A 24 13.78 -8.20 -4.10
C LYS A 24 13.08 -9.05 -3.03
N ALA A 25 13.20 -8.65 -1.77
CA ALA A 25 12.54 -9.32 -0.67
C ALA A 25 11.00 -9.17 -0.75
N SER A 26 10.49 -7.96 -1.00
CA SER A 26 9.05 -7.69 -1.15
C SER A 26 8.44 -8.41 -2.36
N SER A 27 9.17 -8.47 -3.47
CA SER A 27 8.72 -9.21 -4.65
C SER A 27 8.59 -10.71 -4.34
N ARG A 28 9.62 -11.32 -3.74
CA ARG A 28 9.57 -12.74 -3.36
C ARG A 28 8.46 -13.04 -2.36
N THR A 29 8.33 -12.22 -1.31
CA THR A 29 7.30 -12.42 -0.28
C THR A 29 5.89 -12.23 -0.84
N SER A 30 5.65 -11.21 -1.66
CA SER A 30 4.35 -10.98 -2.30
C SER A 30 3.94 -12.12 -3.23
N ALA A 31 4.89 -12.65 -4.02
CA ALA A 31 4.62 -13.81 -4.88
C ALA A 31 4.27 -15.06 -4.06
N LEU A 32 5.00 -15.32 -2.97
CA LEU A 32 4.75 -16.47 -2.10
C LEU A 32 3.41 -16.35 -1.37
N LEU A 33 3.11 -15.21 -0.74
CA LEU A 33 1.88 -15.01 0.02
C LEU A 33 0.64 -15.11 -0.87
N SER A 34 0.65 -14.47 -2.05
CA SER A 34 -0.43 -14.62 -3.03
C SER A 34 -0.57 -16.04 -3.54
N GLY A 35 0.55 -16.72 -3.82
CA GLY A 35 0.54 -18.11 -4.26
C GLY A 35 -0.08 -19.04 -3.22
N PHE A 36 0.33 -18.92 -1.95
CA PHE A 36 -0.23 -19.73 -0.86
C PHE A 36 -1.71 -19.43 -0.60
N ALA A 37 -2.13 -18.17 -0.64
CA ALA A 37 -3.54 -17.81 -0.50
C ALA A 37 -4.39 -18.40 -1.64
N MET A 38 -3.90 -18.32 -2.88
CA MET A 38 -4.58 -18.88 -4.05
C MET A 38 -4.68 -20.42 -3.97
N VAL A 39 -3.60 -21.10 -3.56
CA VAL A 39 -3.60 -22.55 -3.32
C VAL A 39 -4.58 -22.92 -2.22
N ALA A 40 -4.58 -22.21 -1.10
CA ALA A 40 -5.51 -22.46 0.00
C ALA A 40 -6.97 -22.28 -0.43
N MET A 41 -7.27 -21.32 -1.31
CA MET A 41 -8.59 -21.11 -1.86
C MET A 41 -9.06 -22.26 -2.76
N VAL A 42 -8.20 -22.84 -3.59
CA VAL A 42 -8.60 -23.96 -4.46
C VAL A 42 -8.63 -25.31 -3.71
N GLU A 43 -7.84 -25.43 -2.64
CA GLU A 43 -7.79 -26.63 -1.78
C GLU A 43 -8.89 -26.62 -0.70
N VAL A 44 -9.64 -25.52 -0.53
CA VAL A 44 -10.72 -25.47 0.46
C VAL A 44 -11.88 -26.36 0.00
N GLN A 45 -12.10 -27.45 0.72
CA GLN A 45 -13.22 -28.35 0.45
C GLN A 45 -14.46 -27.84 1.15
N LEU A 46 -15.41 -27.32 0.38
CA LEU A 46 -16.73 -26.94 0.85
C LEU A 46 -17.64 -28.16 0.87
N ASP A 47 -18.35 -28.38 1.96
CA ASP A 47 -19.34 -29.45 2.08
C ASP A 47 -20.63 -29.02 1.36
N ALA A 48 -20.99 -29.71 0.27
CA ALA A 48 -22.13 -29.35 -0.57
C ALA A 48 -23.49 -29.50 0.15
N GLU A 49 -23.55 -30.28 1.22
CA GLU A 49 -24.75 -30.45 2.04
C GLU A 49 -24.82 -29.46 3.22
N HIS A 50 -23.77 -28.66 3.41
CA HIS A 50 -23.69 -27.66 4.46
C HIS A 50 -24.08 -26.28 3.93
N ASP A 51 -25.09 -25.67 4.56
CA ASP A 51 -25.50 -24.31 4.24
C ASP A 51 -24.55 -23.32 4.91
N TYR A 52 -23.62 -22.79 4.11
CA TYR A 52 -22.69 -21.76 4.57
C TYR A 52 -23.36 -20.39 4.51
N PRO A 53 -23.17 -19.54 5.55
CA PRO A 53 -23.73 -18.20 5.53
C PRO A 53 -23.19 -17.43 4.31
N PRO A 54 -24.06 -16.85 3.45
CA PRO A 54 -23.63 -16.21 2.21
C PRO A 54 -22.58 -15.12 2.43
N GLY A 55 -22.71 -14.35 3.51
CA GLY A 55 -21.76 -13.31 3.88
C GLY A 55 -20.34 -13.82 4.11
N LEU A 56 -20.17 -15.04 4.65
CA LEU A 56 -18.85 -15.64 4.88
C LEU A 56 -18.16 -16.01 3.56
N LEU A 57 -18.90 -16.64 2.64
CA LEU A 57 -18.39 -17.02 1.32
C LEU A 57 -18.04 -15.78 0.49
N ILE A 58 -18.88 -14.76 0.51
CA ILE A 58 -18.63 -13.48 -0.17
C ILE A 58 -17.39 -12.80 0.42
N ALA A 59 -17.30 -12.70 1.76
CA ALA A 59 -16.15 -12.09 2.42
C ALA A 59 -14.85 -12.84 2.12
N PHE A 60 -14.88 -14.18 2.15
CA PHE A 60 -13.74 -15.02 1.79
C PHE A 60 -13.30 -14.77 0.34
N SER A 61 -14.20 -14.91 -0.63
CA SER A 61 -13.89 -14.69 -2.05
C SER A 61 -13.38 -13.26 -2.35
N ALA A 62 -14.01 -12.25 -1.76
CA ALA A 62 -13.59 -10.86 -1.92
C ALA A 62 -12.21 -10.62 -1.28
N CYS A 63 -11.97 -11.16 -0.08
CA CYS A 63 -10.70 -11.05 0.62
C CYS A 63 -9.56 -11.67 -0.21
N THR A 64 -9.70 -12.91 -0.68
CA THR A 64 -8.68 -13.57 -1.51
C THR A 64 -8.39 -12.77 -2.78
N THR A 65 -9.44 -12.28 -3.45
CA THR A 65 -9.30 -11.51 -4.70
C THR A 65 -8.54 -10.20 -4.48
N VAL A 66 -8.91 -9.44 -3.45
CA VAL A 66 -8.24 -8.17 -3.12
C VAL A 66 -6.82 -8.43 -2.64
N LEU A 67 -6.58 -9.47 -1.85
CA LEU A 67 -5.25 -9.90 -1.40
C LEU A 67 -4.31 -10.11 -2.59
N VAL A 68 -4.74 -10.94 -3.55
CA VAL A 68 -3.94 -11.22 -4.76
C VAL A 68 -3.72 -9.95 -5.55
N ALA A 69 -4.76 -9.15 -5.78
CA ALA A 69 -4.65 -7.90 -6.52
C ALA A 69 -3.65 -6.91 -5.89
N VAL A 70 -3.69 -6.72 -4.57
CA VAL A 70 -2.79 -5.80 -3.85
C VAL A 70 -1.33 -6.27 -3.92
N HIS A 71 -1.07 -7.56 -3.81
CA HIS A 71 0.28 -8.10 -3.94
C HIS A 71 0.80 -8.05 -5.38
N LEU A 72 -0.06 -8.26 -6.38
CA LEU A 72 0.30 -8.02 -7.78
C LEU A 72 0.60 -6.54 -8.05
N PHE A 73 -0.13 -5.63 -7.41
CA PHE A 73 0.17 -4.19 -7.49
C PHE A 73 1.53 -3.85 -6.85
N ALA A 74 1.86 -4.44 -5.69
CA ALA A 74 3.19 -4.28 -5.09
C ALA A 74 4.33 -4.82 -5.97
N LEU A 75 4.08 -5.93 -6.68
CA LEU A 75 5.01 -6.49 -7.67
C LEU A 75 5.19 -5.57 -8.87
N MET A 76 4.10 -5.05 -9.43
CA MET A 76 4.14 -4.10 -10.54
C MET A 76 4.97 -2.86 -10.17
N ILE A 77 4.74 -2.29 -8.99
CA ILE A 77 5.54 -1.15 -8.52
C ILE A 77 7.02 -1.54 -8.37
N SER A 78 7.31 -2.73 -7.84
CA SER A 78 8.70 -3.19 -7.70
C SER A 78 9.40 -3.31 -9.06
N THR A 79 8.69 -3.79 -10.09
CA THR A 79 9.19 -3.85 -11.48
C THR A 79 9.44 -2.46 -12.05
N CYS A 80 8.61 -1.47 -11.72
CA CYS A 80 8.80 -0.10 -12.19
C CYS A 80 9.92 0.67 -11.46
N ILE A 81 10.20 0.34 -10.18
CA ILE A 81 11.25 1.00 -9.38
C ILE A 81 12.65 0.47 -9.72
N LEU A 82 12.78 -0.84 -9.97
CA LEU A 82 14.08 -1.52 -10.08
C LEU A 82 15.01 -0.95 -11.17
N PRO A 83 14.55 -0.64 -12.40
CA PRO A 83 15.41 -0.09 -13.45
C PRO A 83 16.02 1.27 -13.07
N ASN A 84 15.25 2.09 -12.35
CA ASN A 84 15.72 3.40 -11.90
C ASN A 84 16.80 3.27 -10.80
N ILE A 85 16.64 2.31 -9.88
CA ILE A 85 17.66 2.00 -8.86
C ILE A 85 18.94 1.46 -9.50
N GLU A 86 18.83 0.61 -10.53
CA GLU A 86 19.98 0.06 -11.24
C GLU A 86 20.74 1.14 -12.03
N ALA A 87 20.02 2.03 -12.71
CA ALA A 87 20.61 3.15 -13.44
C ALA A 87 21.42 4.10 -12.53
N VAL A 88 20.89 4.43 -11.34
CA VAL A 88 21.59 5.27 -10.34
C VAL A 88 22.81 4.54 -9.74
N SER A 89 22.80 3.21 -9.64
CA SER A 89 23.96 2.44 -9.14
C SER A 89 25.12 2.36 -10.14
N ASN A 90 24.82 2.49 -11.43
CA ASN A 90 25.78 2.28 -12.52
C ASN A 90 26.57 3.56 -12.88
N VAL A 91 25.99 4.75 -12.66
CA VAL A 91 26.66 6.02 -12.90
C VAL A 91 27.41 6.46 -11.64
N HIS A 92 28.72 6.26 -11.61
CA HIS A 92 29.62 6.62 -10.50
C HIS A 92 29.78 8.15 -10.26
N ASN A 93 28.86 8.99 -10.75
CA ASN A 93 28.95 10.45 -10.74
C ASN A 93 27.72 11.07 -10.05
N LEU A 94 27.75 11.05 -8.71
CA LEU A 94 26.67 11.51 -7.82
C LEU A 94 26.42 13.03 -7.89
N ASN A 95 27.20 13.79 -8.67
CA ASN A 95 27.15 15.24 -8.73
C ASN A 95 26.20 15.83 -9.78
N SER A 96 25.55 15.02 -10.62
CA SER A 96 24.66 15.54 -11.68
C SER A 96 23.18 15.13 -11.55
N VAL A 97 22.78 14.43 -10.47
CA VAL A 97 21.41 13.89 -10.28
C VAL A 97 20.67 14.59 -9.14
N LYS A 98 20.95 15.88 -8.90
CA LYS A 98 20.31 16.65 -7.81
C LYS A 98 19.25 17.66 -8.27
N GLU A 99 19.01 17.80 -9.57
CA GLU A 99 18.08 18.81 -10.11
C GLU A 99 17.00 18.23 -11.02
N SER A 100 16.29 17.20 -10.55
CA SER A 100 15.08 16.76 -11.23
C SER A 100 13.93 16.55 -10.23
N PRO A 101 12.70 17.03 -10.53
CA PRO A 101 11.50 16.82 -9.71
C PRO A 101 11.13 15.32 -9.53
N HIS A 102 11.91 14.41 -10.10
CA HIS A 102 11.81 12.96 -10.00
C HIS A 102 12.01 12.39 -8.57
N GLU A 103 12.81 13.00 -7.70
CA GLU A 103 13.05 12.52 -6.32
C GLU A 103 11.74 12.48 -5.50
N ARG A 104 10.93 13.54 -5.64
CA ARG A 104 9.60 13.61 -5.00
C ARG A 104 8.67 12.56 -5.60
N MET A 105 8.65 12.37 -6.92
CA MET A 105 7.83 11.34 -7.56
C MET A 105 8.18 9.93 -7.05
N HIS A 106 9.48 9.63 -6.93
CA HIS A 106 9.97 8.33 -6.47
C HIS A 106 9.55 8.01 -5.03
N ARG A 107 9.56 9.01 -4.14
CA ARG A 107 9.11 8.84 -2.75
C ARG A 107 7.62 8.43 -2.67
N HIS A 108 6.77 8.94 -3.56
CA HIS A 108 5.36 8.51 -3.61
C HIS A 108 5.23 7.07 -4.09
N ILE A 109 6.04 6.66 -5.07
CA ILE A 109 6.05 5.29 -5.58
C ILE A 109 6.55 4.33 -4.49
N GLU A 110 7.61 4.68 -3.75
CA GLU A 110 8.09 3.89 -2.61
C GLU A 110 7.04 3.82 -1.49
N LEU A 111 6.33 4.92 -1.20
CA LEU A 111 5.28 4.93 -0.18
C LEU A 111 4.06 4.09 -0.62
N ALA A 112 3.67 4.15 -1.90
CA ALA A 112 2.61 3.32 -2.46
C ALA A 112 2.99 1.82 -2.43
N TRP A 113 4.25 1.48 -2.72
CA TRP A 113 4.78 0.13 -2.60
C TRP A 113 4.71 -0.38 -1.15
N ALA A 114 5.18 0.42 -0.19
CA ALA A 114 5.16 0.07 1.23
C ALA A 114 3.73 -0.16 1.72
N PHE A 115 2.81 0.75 1.35
CA PHE A 115 1.39 0.65 1.69
C PHE A 115 0.74 -0.62 1.13
N SER A 116 1.00 -0.95 -0.13
CA SER A 116 0.47 -2.15 -0.77
C SER A 116 0.99 -3.42 -0.09
N THR A 117 2.25 -3.42 0.35
CA THR A 117 2.82 -4.55 1.11
C THR A 117 2.15 -4.73 2.48
N VAL A 118 1.88 -3.62 3.19
CA VAL A 118 1.20 -3.63 4.49
C VAL A 118 -0.25 -4.09 4.35
N ILE A 119 -1.00 -3.56 3.39
CA ILE A 119 -2.38 -3.99 3.12
C ILE A 119 -2.41 -5.46 2.69
N GLY A 120 -1.50 -5.91 1.82
CA GLY A 120 -1.43 -7.31 1.41
C GLY A 120 -1.22 -8.24 2.60
N THR A 121 -0.34 -7.86 3.53
CA THR A 121 -0.09 -8.62 4.76
C THR A 121 -1.30 -8.63 5.70
N LEU A 122 -2.02 -7.51 5.81
CA LEU A 122 -3.29 -7.43 6.56
C LEU A 122 -4.36 -8.35 5.98
N LEU A 123 -4.52 -8.32 4.65
CA LEU A 123 -5.48 -9.18 3.97
C LEU A 123 -5.09 -10.65 4.09
N PHE A 124 -3.79 -10.98 4.07
CA PHE A 124 -3.32 -12.35 4.33
C PHE A 124 -3.67 -12.82 5.74
N LEU A 125 -3.58 -11.95 6.74
CA LEU A 125 -4.01 -12.27 8.09
C LEU A 125 -5.53 -12.52 8.16
N ALA A 126 -6.32 -11.66 7.50
CA ALA A 126 -7.76 -11.81 7.41
C ALA A 126 -8.16 -13.09 6.67
N GLU A 127 -7.44 -13.44 5.60
CA GLU A 127 -7.63 -14.66 4.81
C GLU A 127 -7.47 -15.91 5.67
N VAL A 128 -6.42 -15.97 6.51
CA VAL A 128 -6.21 -17.11 7.43
C VAL A 128 -7.39 -17.25 8.41
N VAL A 129 -7.92 -16.14 8.92
CA VAL A 129 -9.10 -16.16 9.80
C VAL A 129 -10.32 -16.66 9.04
N LEU A 130 -10.60 -16.13 7.84
CA LEU A 130 -11.74 -16.55 7.01
C LEU A 130 -11.63 -18.02 6.62
N LEU A 131 -10.44 -18.52 6.30
CA LEU A 131 -10.18 -19.94 6.05
C LEU A 131 -10.51 -20.81 7.26
N CYS A 132 -10.14 -20.40 8.47
CA CYS A 132 -10.53 -21.13 9.68
C CYS A 132 -12.06 -21.17 9.83
N TRP A 133 -12.74 -20.05 9.59
CA TRP A 133 -14.20 -20.02 9.63
C TRP A 133 -14.82 -20.94 8.58
N VAL A 134 -14.42 -20.83 7.31
CA VAL A 134 -14.93 -21.68 6.23
C VAL A 134 -14.66 -23.17 6.48
N LYS A 135 -13.45 -23.53 6.96
CA LYS A 135 -13.06 -24.93 7.18
C LYS A 135 -13.73 -25.55 8.41
N PHE A 136 -13.90 -24.81 9.51
CA PHE A 136 -14.43 -25.35 10.76
C PHE A 136 -15.95 -25.16 10.93
N HIS A 137 -16.61 -24.37 10.07
CA HIS A 137 -18.07 -24.18 10.13
C HIS A 137 -18.90 -25.48 10.01
N PRO A 138 -18.57 -26.45 9.13
CA PRO A 138 -19.35 -27.70 9.03
C PRO A 138 -19.25 -28.59 10.27
N LEU A 139 -18.15 -28.49 11.03
CA LEU A 139 -17.97 -29.25 12.27
C LEU A 139 -18.95 -28.82 13.37
N LYS A 140 -19.59 -27.66 13.22
CA LYS A 140 -20.69 -27.20 14.08
C LYS A 140 -21.92 -28.12 14.00
N LYS A 141 -22.16 -28.79 12.86
CA LYS A 141 -23.41 -29.54 12.59
C LYS A 141 -23.25 -31.06 12.78
N LYS A 142 -22.03 -31.61 12.67
CA LYS A 142 -21.76 -33.06 12.80
C LYS A 142 -21.70 -33.60 14.22
N THR A 143 -21.79 -32.73 15.24
CA THR A 143 -22.06 -33.18 16.62
C THR A 143 -23.55 -33.49 16.72
N GLY A 144 -23.89 -34.78 16.60
CA GLY A 144 -25.26 -35.27 16.41
C GLY A 144 -26.26 -35.00 17.55
N PRO A 145 -27.52 -35.46 17.39
CA PRO A 145 -28.62 -35.24 18.34
C PRO A 145 -28.43 -35.86 19.74
N ASP A 146 -27.38 -36.65 19.99
CA ASP A 146 -27.13 -37.33 21.26
C ASP A 146 -26.39 -36.51 22.33
N MET A 147 -26.09 -35.22 22.06
CA MET A 147 -25.48 -34.31 23.04
C MET A 147 -26.51 -33.31 23.65
N GLN A 148 -27.80 -33.65 23.63
CA GLN A 148 -28.85 -32.89 24.33
C GLN A 148 -28.81 -33.14 25.85
N ALA A 149 -27.76 -32.67 26.53
CA ALA A 149 -27.77 -32.53 27.99
C ALA A 149 -26.62 -31.64 28.51
N SER A 150 -26.43 -30.42 28.00
CA SER A 150 -25.69 -29.40 28.74
C SER A 150 -25.91 -28.01 28.14
N ASN A 151 -26.48 -27.11 28.93
CA ASN A 151 -26.63 -25.70 28.62
C ASN A 151 -25.27 -25.08 28.22
N GLY A 152 -25.17 -24.56 26.98
CA GLY A 152 -24.17 -23.54 26.63
C GLY A 152 -22.81 -23.97 26.06
N THR A 153 -22.61 -25.22 25.62
CA THR A 153 -21.30 -25.64 25.08
C THR A 153 -21.08 -25.25 23.62
N ILE A 154 -20.13 -24.34 23.39
CA ILE A 154 -19.58 -23.97 22.07
C ILE A 154 -19.10 -25.25 21.35
N THR A 155 -19.46 -25.43 20.07
CA THR A 155 -18.99 -26.60 19.29
C THR A 155 -17.48 -26.55 19.09
N ALA A 156 -16.82 -27.71 18.97
CA ALA A 156 -15.36 -27.76 18.84
C ALA A 156 -14.84 -26.97 17.62
N GLY A 157 -15.58 -26.97 16.50
CA GLY A 157 -15.25 -26.18 15.32
C GLY A 157 -15.42 -24.67 15.52
N GLU A 158 -16.49 -24.26 16.18
CA GLU A 158 -16.75 -22.86 16.52
C GLU A 158 -15.73 -22.34 17.54
N ALA A 159 -15.38 -23.14 18.55
CA ALA A 159 -14.34 -22.82 19.51
C ALA A 159 -12.97 -22.66 18.82
N ALA A 160 -12.63 -23.53 17.86
CA ALA A 160 -11.39 -23.42 17.10
C ALA A 160 -11.31 -22.13 16.26
N ALA A 161 -12.40 -21.79 15.55
CA ALA A 161 -12.46 -20.56 14.76
C ALA A 161 -12.42 -19.30 15.63
N ILE A 162 -13.13 -19.29 16.77
CA ILE A 162 -13.10 -18.19 17.74
C ILE A 162 -11.70 -18.04 18.35
N THR A 163 -11.05 -19.14 18.72
CA THR A 163 -9.69 -19.14 19.28
C THR A 163 -8.68 -18.58 18.28
N SER A 164 -8.72 -19.06 17.03
CA SER A 164 -7.88 -18.53 15.94
C SER A 164 -8.08 -17.02 15.75
N THR A 165 -9.34 -16.58 15.69
CA THR A 165 -9.69 -15.16 15.58
C THR A 165 -9.13 -14.35 16.75
N THR A 166 -9.32 -14.83 17.98
CA THR A 166 -8.87 -14.15 19.21
C THR A 166 -7.36 -13.93 19.22
N ILE A 167 -6.59 -14.94 18.77
CA ILE A 167 -5.13 -14.84 18.68
C ILE A 167 -4.70 -13.89 17.55
N MET A 168 -5.41 -13.85 16.43
CA MET A 168 -5.07 -13.02 15.28
C MET A 168 -5.45 -11.53 15.44
N VAL A 169 -6.51 -11.22 16.19
CA VAL A 169 -6.98 -9.84 16.44
C VAL A 169 -5.89 -8.87 16.91
N PRO A 170 -5.05 -9.16 17.94
CA PRO A 170 -4.02 -8.21 18.38
C PRO A 170 -3.00 -7.89 17.28
N PHE A 171 -2.61 -8.89 16.47
CA PHE A 171 -1.75 -8.65 15.32
C PHE A 171 -2.45 -7.75 14.29
N GLY A 172 -3.72 -8.02 14.00
CA GLY A 172 -4.53 -7.19 13.12
C GLY A 172 -4.59 -5.72 13.56
N VAL A 173 -4.81 -5.46 14.85
CA VAL A 173 -4.84 -4.10 15.40
C VAL A 173 -3.51 -3.37 15.19
N VAL A 174 -2.38 -4.01 15.48
CA VAL A 174 -1.05 -3.42 15.25
C VAL A 174 -0.87 -3.07 13.78
N PHE A 175 -1.20 -3.97 12.87
CA PHE A 175 -1.11 -3.71 11.44
C PHE A 175 -2.07 -2.61 10.96
N ILE A 176 -3.28 -2.51 11.52
CA ILE A 176 -4.22 -1.42 11.21
C ILE A 176 -3.64 -0.08 11.64
N ILE A 177 -3.01 0.01 12.82
CA ILE A 177 -2.34 1.24 13.27
C ILE A 177 -1.26 1.64 12.27
N PHE A 178 -0.43 0.70 11.84
CA PHE A 178 0.56 0.96 10.78
C PHE A 178 -0.10 1.40 9.49
N ALA A 179 -1.13 0.70 9.00
CA ALA A 179 -1.83 1.05 7.78
C ALA A 179 -2.43 2.46 7.83
N VAL A 180 -3.04 2.85 8.96
CA VAL A 180 -3.58 4.21 9.19
C VAL A 180 -2.45 5.24 9.22
N HIS A 181 -1.34 4.94 9.88
CA HIS A 181 -0.17 5.82 9.90
C HIS A 181 0.39 6.05 8.48
N PHE A 182 0.52 4.98 7.69
CA PHE A 182 0.96 5.07 6.30
C PHE A 182 -0.06 5.76 5.38
N TYR A 183 -1.35 5.51 5.57
CA TYR A 183 -2.43 6.19 4.86
C TYR A 183 -2.42 7.70 5.13
N ARG A 184 -2.29 8.10 6.40
CA ARG A 184 -2.15 9.52 6.77
C ARG A 184 -0.91 10.16 6.18
N SER A 185 0.21 9.42 6.15
CA SER A 185 1.45 9.88 5.51
C SER A 185 1.27 10.10 4.01
N LEU A 186 0.47 9.26 3.33
CA LEU A 186 0.11 9.42 1.92
C LEU A 186 -0.81 10.63 1.68
N VAL A 187 -1.87 10.76 2.49
CA VAL A 187 -2.88 11.81 2.32
C VAL A 187 -2.31 13.18 2.62
N THR A 188 -1.61 13.35 3.75
CA THR A 188 -1.00 14.64 4.14
C THR A 188 -0.04 15.13 3.07
N HIS A 189 0.78 14.25 2.52
CA HIS A 189 1.73 14.60 1.46
C HIS A 189 1.04 14.90 0.11
N LYS A 190 -0.12 14.28 -0.18
CA LYS A 190 -0.92 14.61 -1.37
C LYS A 190 -1.60 15.98 -1.24
N THR A 191 -2.14 16.28 -0.06
CA THR A 191 -2.82 17.55 0.26
C THR A 191 -1.84 18.72 0.23
N ASP A 192 -0.67 18.57 0.85
CA ASP A 192 0.37 19.61 0.84
C ASP A 192 0.85 19.92 -0.58
N ARG A 193 0.95 18.90 -1.44
CA ARG A 193 1.39 19.08 -2.83
C ARG A 193 0.34 19.80 -3.68
N GLN A 194 -0.93 19.44 -3.54
CA GLN A 194 -2.03 20.13 -4.23
C GLN A 194 -2.14 21.59 -3.79
N PHE A 195 -1.88 21.86 -2.51
CA PHE A 195 -1.87 23.21 -1.98
C PHE A 195 -0.66 24.02 -2.52
N GLN A 196 0.52 23.42 -2.62
CA GLN A 196 1.68 24.05 -3.25
C GLN A 196 1.43 24.37 -4.72
N GLU A 197 0.85 23.43 -5.49
CA GLU A 197 0.50 23.66 -6.91
C GLU A 197 -0.52 24.81 -7.07
N LEU A 198 -1.52 24.90 -6.19
CA LEU A 198 -2.48 26.02 -6.20
C LEU A 198 -1.83 27.36 -5.84
N ASN A 199 -0.87 27.36 -4.91
CA ASN A 199 -0.21 28.57 -4.47
C ASN A 199 0.75 29.11 -5.55
N GLU A 200 1.46 28.20 -6.24
CA GLU A 200 2.31 28.56 -7.39
C GLU A 200 1.48 29.11 -8.55
N LEU A 201 0.31 28.51 -8.86
CA LEU A 201 -0.60 29.03 -9.88
C LEU A 201 -1.20 30.39 -9.49
N ALA A 202 -1.53 30.59 -8.21
CA ALA A 202 -2.02 31.86 -7.71
C ALA A 202 -0.95 32.97 -7.77
N GLU A 203 0.32 32.61 -7.55
CA GLU A 203 1.45 33.52 -7.68
C GLU A 203 1.71 33.90 -9.15
N PHE A 204 1.68 32.93 -10.08
CA PHE A 204 1.76 33.19 -11.51
C PHE A 204 0.63 34.09 -12.01
N ALA A 205 -0.62 33.83 -11.58
CA ALA A 205 -1.76 34.67 -11.94
C ALA A 205 -1.59 36.12 -11.44
N ARG A 206 -1.08 36.31 -10.23
CA ARG A 206 -0.75 37.64 -9.69
C ARG A 206 0.36 38.36 -10.45
N LEU A 207 1.40 37.63 -10.86
CA LEU A 207 2.49 38.20 -11.66
C LEU A 207 2.00 38.61 -13.06
N GLN A 208 1.09 37.84 -13.65
CA GLN A 208 0.50 38.18 -14.94
C GLN A 208 -0.42 39.40 -14.87
N ASP A 209 -1.24 39.51 -13.81
CA ASP A 209 -2.07 40.69 -13.51
C ASP A 209 -1.23 41.97 -13.34
N GLN A 210 -0.08 41.87 -12.66
CA GLN A 210 0.89 42.96 -12.53
C GLN A 210 1.52 43.37 -13.88
N LEU A 211 1.73 42.43 -14.79
CA LEU A 211 2.31 42.70 -16.12
C LEU A 211 1.27 43.31 -17.07
N ASP A 212 0.01 42.86 -17.02
CA ASP A 212 -1.08 43.44 -17.83
C ASP A 212 -1.37 44.90 -17.42
N HIS A 213 -1.42 45.20 -16.11
CA HIS A 213 -1.56 46.59 -15.64
C HIS A 213 -0.36 47.50 -15.98
N ARG A 214 0.81 46.91 -16.22
CA ARG A 214 2.00 47.65 -16.68
C ARG A 214 2.02 47.85 -18.20
N GLY A 215 1.26 47.06 -18.97
CA GLY A 215 1.02 47.27 -20.40
C GLY A 215 0.07 48.45 -20.67
N ASP A 216 -0.96 48.61 -19.85
CA ASP A 216 -1.96 49.69 -19.99
C ASP A 216 -1.47 51.09 -19.55
N SER A 217 -0.32 51.16 -18.88
CA SER A 217 0.29 52.42 -18.44
C SER A 217 1.32 53.00 -19.42
N LEU A 218 1.54 52.36 -20.58
CA LEU A 218 2.24 53.00 -21.69
C LEU A 218 1.27 53.94 -22.41
N PRO A 219 1.47 55.27 -22.33
CA PRO A 219 0.62 56.20 -23.06
C PRO A 219 0.78 55.91 -24.55
N SER A 220 -0.35 55.65 -25.23
CA SER A 220 -0.41 55.75 -26.69
C SER A 220 0.23 57.08 -27.08
N PRO A 221 1.18 57.14 -28.04
CA PRO A 221 1.68 58.41 -28.54
C PRO A 221 0.52 59.10 -29.25
N GLY A 222 -0.26 59.82 -28.46
CA GLY A 222 -1.37 60.66 -28.90
C GLY A 222 -0.79 61.70 -29.83
N GLY A 223 -1.13 61.56 -31.11
CA GLY A 223 -0.91 62.60 -32.10
C GLY A 223 -1.62 63.87 -31.69
N HIS A 224 -0.93 65.00 -31.91
CA HIS A 224 -1.40 66.39 -31.94
C HIS A 224 -0.11 67.24 -32.03
N TYR A 225 0.20 68.09 -33.00
CA TYR A 225 -0.57 69.08 -33.76
C TYR A 225 0.19 69.54 -35.03
N ALA A 226 -0.57 70.18 -35.93
CA ALA A 226 -0.21 71.17 -36.97
C ALA A 226 0.24 70.64 -38.34
#